data_AF-A0A2P6RHJ2-F1
#
_entry.id   AF-A0A2P6RHJ2-F1
#
_cell.length_a   1.000
_cell.length_b   1.000
_cell.length_c   1.000
_cell.angle_alpha   90.00
_cell.angle_beta   90.00
_cell.angle_gamma   90.00
#
_symmetry.space_group_name_H-M   'P 1'
#
loop_
_entity.id
_entity.type
_entity.pdbx_description
1 polymer ?
#
loop_
_entity_poly.entity_id
_entity_poly.type
_entity_poly.pdbx_seq_one_letter_code
_entity_poly.pdbx_strand_id
1 'polypeptide(L)'
;MDSKSEVVTIIRSYEDFMPYCKLQKEELRDTYQIPLHGFKIEQFKVCVNDKKGTIKIEGERPVDGNRWSRFRQSFKASPDVYRVKDISARFQNGVLSLILPKTKPSNDHTSNRFPFANTSLLLRIAPALVVMVAVGGYGIFKYFTSHVIGS
;
A
#
# COMPACT_ATOMS: atom_id res chain seq x y z
N MET A 1 -24.44 -24.23 -53.29
CA MET A 1 -23.03 -23.90 -52.95
C MET A 1 -23.04 -23.47 -51.50
N ASP A 2 -23.08 -24.45 -50.62
CA ASP A 2 -23.19 -24.25 -49.18
C ASP A 2 -21.78 -24.02 -48.65
N SER A 3 -21.41 -22.74 -48.51
CA SER A 3 -20.18 -22.32 -47.84
C SER A 3 -20.29 -22.69 -46.36
N LYS A 4 -19.79 -23.87 -46.02
CA LYS A 4 -19.61 -24.34 -44.64
C LYS A 4 -18.64 -23.39 -43.94
N SER A 5 -19.17 -22.49 -43.11
CA SER A 5 -18.35 -21.63 -42.24
C SER A 5 -17.58 -22.52 -41.27
N GLU A 6 -16.26 -22.60 -41.42
CA GLU A 6 -15.40 -23.18 -40.39
C GLU A 6 -15.46 -22.31 -39.15
N VAL A 7 -16.03 -22.87 -38.07
CA VAL A 7 -15.95 -22.27 -36.74
C VAL A 7 -14.54 -22.54 -36.23
N VAL A 8 -13.65 -21.57 -36.40
CA VAL A 8 -12.30 -21.61 -35.81
C VAL A 8 -12.45 -21.58 -34.29
N THR A 9 -12.21 -22.72 -33.64
CA THR A 9 -12.21 -22.82 -32.18
C THR A 9 -10.91 -22.20 -31.64
N ILE A 10 -10.97 -20.94 -31.20
CA ILE A 10 -9.83 -20.28 -30.56
C ILE A 10 -9.69 -20.82 -29.13
N ILE A 11 -8.74 -21.74 -28.91
CA ILE A 11 -8.41 -22.27 -27.58
C ILE A 11 -7.62 -21.19 -26.80
N ARG A 12 -8.14 -20.77 -25.64
CA ARG A 12 -7.45 -19.83 -24.76
C ARG A 12 -6.38 -20.53 -23.92
N SER A 13 -5.18 -19.95 -23.89
CA SER A 13 -4.11 -20.31 -22.97
C SER A 13 -4.14 -19.37 -21.76
N TYR A 14 -4.15 -19.91 -20.53
CA TYR A 14 -4.25 -19.12 -19.30
C TYR A 14 -2.92 -19.10 -18.55
N GLU A 15 -2.48 -17.90 -18.18
CA GLU A 15 -1.35 -17.63 -17.31
C GLU A 15 -1.88 -17.17 -15.95
N ASP A 16 -1.81 -18.06 -14.97
CA ASP A 16 -2.22 -17.77 -13.60
C ASP A 16 -1.13 -17.00 -12.84
N PHE A 17 -1.52 -15.94 -12.14
CA PHE A 17 -0.64 -15.20 -11.24
C PHE A 17 -1.33 -14.85 -9.92
N MET A 18 -0.53 -14.59 -8.90
CA MET A 18 -1.00 -14.11 -7.61
C MET A 18 -0.69 -12.62 -7.46
N PRO A 19 -1.69 -11.74 -7.35
CA PRO A 19 -1.45 -10.31 -7.25
C PRO A 19 -0.80 -9.96 -5.91
N TYR A 20 0.06 -8.95 -5.92
CA TYR A 20 0.63 -8.39 -4.69
C TYR A 20 -0.49 -7.81 -3.81
N CYS A 21 -0.37 -8.00 -2.50
CA CYS A 21 -1.35 -7.55 -1.52
C CYS A 21 -0.66 -6.84 -0.36
N LYS A 22 -0.99 -5.56 -0.14
CA LYS A 22 -0.56 -4.80 1.03
C LYS A 22 -1.75 -4.60 1.98
N LEU A 23 -1.61 -5.04 3.23
CA LEU A 23 -2.60 -4.78 4.27
C LEU A 23 -2.21 -3.52 5.04
N GLN A 24 -3.11 -2.55 5.08
CA GLN A 24 -3.03 -1.39 5.97
C GLN A 24 -4.02 -1.59 7.11
N LYS A 25 -3.52 -1.58 8.34
CA LYS A 25 -4.35 -1.68 9.54
C LYS A 25 -4.61 -0.29 10.10
N GLU A 26 -5.88 0.04 10.34
CA GLU A 26 -6.29 1.27 11.01
C GLU A 26 -7.21 0.93 12.18
N GLU A 27 -7.44 1.87 13.10
CA GLU A 27 -8.25 1.62 14.29
C GLU A 27 -9.67 1.13 13.95
N LEU A 28 -10.32 1.75 12.95
CA LEU A 28 -11.72 1.51 12.62
C LEU A 28 -11.94 0.57 11.42
N ARG A 29 -10.91 0.33 10.61
CA ARG A 29 -11.00 -0.49 9.39
C ARG A 29 -9.63 -1.02 9.00
N ASP A 30 -9.63 -2.13 8.29
CA ASP A 30 -8.44 -2.60 7.60
C ASP A 30 -8.64 -2.48 6.08
N THR A 31 -7.59 -2.17 5.35
CA THR A 31 -7.66 -2.00 3.90
C THR A 31 -6.62 -2.88 3.21
N TYR A 32 -7.06 -3.78 2.33
CA TYR A 32 -6.16 -4.47 1.40
C TYR A 32 -6.00 -3.62 0.13
N GLN A 33 -4.77 -3.23 -0.17
CA GLN A 33 -4.38 -2.58 -1.42
C GLN A 33 -3.75 -3.62 -2.35
N ILE A 34 -4.37 -3.79 -3.51
CA ILE A 34 -4.04 -4.84 -4.48
C ILE A 34 -3.82 -4.17 -5.83
N PRO A 35 -2.56 -3.92 -6.23
CA PRO A 35 -2.26 -3.39 -7.56
C PRO A 35 -2.63 -4.42 -8.63
N LEU A 36 -3.56 -4.05 -9.52
CA LEU A 36 -4.01 -4.84 -10.66
C LEU A 36 -3.73 -4.07 -11.95
N HIS A 37 -2.46 -3.72 -12.16
CA HIS A 37 -2.04 -2.95 -13.33
C HIS A 37 -2.44 -3.67 -14.63
N GLY A 38 -3.01 -2.92 -15.57
CA GLY A 38 -3.46 -3.45 -16.86
C GLY A 38 -4.82 -4.17 -16.82
N PHE A 39 -5.44 -4.34 -15.66
CA PHE A 39 -6.84 -4.77 -15.56
C PHE A 39 -7.79 -3.58 -15.58
N LYS A 40 -8.90 -3.74 -16.29
CA LYS A 40 -10.06 -2.83 -16.23
C LYS A 40 -11.07 -3.36 -15.21
N ILE A 41 -11.94 -2.49 -14.72
CA ILE A 41 -12.98 -2.87 -13.75
C ILE A 41 -13.93 -3.96 -14.29
N GLU A 42 -14.18 -3.98 -15.61
CA GLU A 42 -14.98 -5.01 -16.28
C GLU A 42 -14.30 -6.39 -16.39
N GLN A 43 -12.99 -6.46 -16.15
CA GLN A 43 -12.17 -7.68 -16.32
C GLN A 43 -11.98 -8.46 -15.02
N PHE A 44 -12.55 -7.98 -13.91
CA PHE A 44 -12.51 -8.70 -12.64
C PHE A 44 -13.77 -8.47 -11.84
N LYS A 45 -13.98 -9.33 -10.85
CA LYS A 45 -15.11 -9.25 -9.92
C LYS A 45 -14.63 -9.44 -8.49
N VAL A 46 -15.34 -8.79 -7.58
CA VAL A 46 -15.20 -8.98 -6.13
C VAL A 46 -16.51 -9.56 -5.62
N CYS A 47 -16.45 -10.70 -4.94
CA CYS A 47 -17.59 -11.36 -4.35
C CYS A 47 -17.41 -11.43 -2.84
N VAL A 48 -18.33 -10.85 -2.08
CA VAL A 48 -18.36 -10.98 -0.62
C VAL A 48 -19.39 -12.03 -0.24
N ASN A 49 -19.00 -12.97 0.62
CA ASN A 49 -19.89 -13.96 1.20
C ASN A 49 -20.04 -13.69 2.70
N ASP A 50 -21.14 -13.03 3.05
CA ASP A 50 -21.42 -12.61 4.43
C ASP A 50 -21.52 -13.79 5.40
N LYS A 51 -22.15 -14.89 4.96
CA LYS A 51 -22.36 -16.08 5.79
C LYS A 51 -21.05 -16.78 6.14
N LYS A 52 -20.13 -16.85 5.18
CA LYS A 52 -18.82 -17.49 5.35
C LYS A 52 -17.72 -16.52 5.80
N GLY A 53 -18.00 -15.23 5.89
CA GLY A 53 -16.98 -14.21 6.17
C GLY A 53 -15.82 -14.30 5.19
N THR A 54 -16.09 -14.40 3.89
CA THR A 54 -15.04 -14.58 2.87
C THR A 54 -15.21 -13.59 1.73
N ILE A 55 -14.13 -12.94 1.32
CA ILE A 55 -14.06 -12.08 0.15
C ILE A 55 -13.29 -12.84 -0.93
N LYS A 56 -13.81 -12.92 -2.14
CA LYS A 56 -13.12 -13.51 -3.28
C LYS A 56 -12.92 -12.48 -4.39
N ILE A 57 -11.72 -12.43 -4.94
CA ILE A 57 -11.38 -11.66 -6.14
C ILE A 57 -10.97 -12.62 -7.25
N GLU A 58 -11.54 -12.44 -8.43
CA GLU A 58 -11.23 -13.23 -9.62
C GLU A 58 -11.21 -12.28 -10.82
N GLY A 59 -10.19 -12.39 -11.68
CA GLY A 59 -10.09 -11.57 -12.87
C GLY A 59 -9.34 -12.25 -14.00
N GLU A 60 -9.71 -11.92 -15.22
CA GLU A 60 -9.19 -12.49 -16.46
C GLU A 60 -9.08 -11.39 -17.52
N ARG A 61 -7.92 -11.26 -18.16
CA ARG A 61 -7.71 -10.31 -19.26
C ARG A 61 -6.95 -10.93 -20.43
N PRO A 62 -7.23 -10.55 -21.68
CA PRO A 62 -6.36 -10.90 -22.80
C PRO A 62 -5.01 -10.21 -22.66
N VAL A 63 -3.92 -10.91 -23.01
CA VAL A 63 -2.55 -10.38 -23.02
C VAL A 63 -2.10 -10.20 -24.46
N ASP A 64 -2.09 -11.29 -25.23
CA ASP A 64 -1.71 -11.30 -26.64
C ASP A 64 -2.24 -12.56 -27.34
N GLY A 65 -2.79 -12.43 -28.55
CA GLY A 65 -3.38 -13.54 -29.30
C GLY A 65 -4.37 -14.36 -28.49
N ASN A 66 -4.05 -15.64 -28.26
CA ASN A 66 -4.86 -16.56 -27.46
C ASN A 66 -4.49 -16.60 -25.97
N ARG A 67 -3.51 -15.81 -25.53
CA ARG A 67 -2.98 -15.79 -24.16
C ARG A 67 -3.81 -14.86 -23.28
N TRP A 68 -4.19 -15.38 -22.11
CA TRP A 68 -4.99 -14.71 -21.11
C TRP A 68 -4.27 -14.74 -19.78
N SER A 69 -4.24 -13.62 -19.07
CA SER A 69 -3.74 -13.54 -17.70
C SER A 69 -4.91 -13.64 -16.74
N ARG A 70 -4.77 -14.47 -15.71
CA ARG A 70 -5.82 -14.76 -14.74
C ARG A 70 -5.29 -14.70 -13.30
N PHE A 71 -6.12 -14.18 -12.40
CA PHE A 71 -5.87 -14.30 -10.96
C PHE A 71 -7.13 -14.76 -10.24
N ARG A 72 -6.93 -15.48 -9.13
CA ARG A 72 -7.99 -15.89 -8.19
C ARG A 72 -7.43 -15.85 -6.78
N GLN A 73 -8.04 -15.07 -5.91
CA GLN A 73 -7.59 -14.95 -4.52
C GLN A 73 -8.77 -14.78 -3.57
N SER A 74 -8.62 -15.26 -2.34
CA SER A 74 -9.64 -15.16 -1.31
C SER A 74 -9.06 -14.66 0.00
N PHE A 75 -9.82 -13.81 0.69
CA PHE A 75 -9.49 -13.24 1.99
C PHE A 75 -10.56 -13.65 3.00
N LYS A 76 -10.14 -13.92 4.24
CA LYS A 76 -11.08 -14.16 5.34
C LYS A 76 -11.40 -12.83 6.01
N ALA A 77 -12.68 -12.57 6.20
CA ALA A 77 -13.24 -11.46 6.97
C ALA A 77 -14.09 -12.06 8.10
N SER A 78 -13.45 -12.38 9.22
CA SER A 78 -14.12 -12.96 10.39
C SER A 78 -15.25 -12.05 10.88
N PRO A 79 -16.51 -12.54 10.98
CA PRO A 79 -17.65 -11.73 11.43
C PRO A 79 -17.50 -11.16 12.85
N ASP A 80 -16.68 -11.78 13.69
CA ASP A 80 -16.40 -11.31 15.06
C ASP A 80 -15.55 -10.04 15.07
N VAL A 81 -14.74 -9.84 14.03
CA VAL A 81 -13.77 -8.73 13.92
C VAL A 81 -14.26 -7.66 12.95
N TYR A 82 -14.89 -8.06 11.85
CA TYR A 82 -15.29 -7.16 10.77
C TYR A 82 -16.79 -7.16 10.55
N ARG A 83 -17.31 -5.99 10.16
CA ARG A 83 -18.69 -5.83 9.71
C ARG A 83 -18.80 -6.29 8.27
N VAL A 84 -19.01 -7.59 8.07
CA VAL A 84 -18.92 -8.22 6.73
C VAL A 84 -19.86 -7.60 5.69
N LYS A 85 -21.07 -7.20 6.13
CA LYS A 85 -22.07 -6.54 5.27
C LYS A 85 -21.63 -5.15 4.78
N ASP A 86 -20.73 -4.49 5.50
CA ASP A 86 -20.24 -3.15 5.20
C ASP A 86 -18.90 -3.18 4.45
N ILE A 87 -18.41 -4.37 4.08
CA ILE A 87 -17.20 -4.52 3.26
C ILE A 87 -17.46 -3.90 1.89
N SER A 88 -16.53 -3.06 1.47
CA SER A 88 -16.62 -2.37 0.18
C SER A 88 -15.33 -2.49 -0.61
N ALA A 89 -15.45 -2.41 -1.93
CA ALA A 89 -14.34 -2.45 -2.84
C ALA A 89 -14.32 -1.18 -3.68
N ARG A 90 -13.13 -0.60 -3.91
CA ARG A 90 -12.93 0.54 -4.80
C ARG A 90 -11.77 0.26 -5.72
N PHE A 91 -11.94 0.51 -7.03
CA PHE A 91 -10.87 0.38 -8.01
C PHE A 91 -10.55 1.73 -8.61
N GLN A 92 -9.34 2.23 -8.36
CA GLN A 92 -8.88 3.53 -8.86
C GLN A 92 -7.39 3.45 -9.18
N ASN A 93 -6.97 4.11 -10.26
CA ASN A 93 -5.56 4.20 -10.68
C ASN A 93 -4.85 2.84 -10.77
N GLY A 94 -5.57 1.80 -11.20
CA GLY A 94 -5.03 0.44 -11.30
C GLY A 94 -4.86 -0.30 -9.97
N VAL A 95 -5.40 0.22 -8.87
CA VAL A 95 -5.33 -0.41 -7.54
C VAL A 95 -6.72 -0.71 -7.01
N LEU A 96 -6.94 -1.96 -6.62
CA LEU A 96 -8.13 -2.41 -5.92
C LEU A 96 -7.92 -2.24 -4.40
N SER A 97 -8.78 -1.45 -3.77
CA SER A 97 -8.84 -1.25 -2.33
C SER A 97 -10.03 -2.02 -1.77
N LEU A 98 -9.79 -3.09 -1.01
CA LEU A 98 -10.81 -3.79 -0.24
C LEU A 98 -10.83 -3.23 1.18
N ILE A 99 -11.91 -2.55 1.53
CA ILE A 99 -12.08 -1.87 2.81
C ILE A 99 -12.94 -2.75 3.70
N LEU A 100 -12.38 -3.17 4.84
CA LEU A 100 -13.01 -4.04 5.83
C LEU A 100 -13.23 -3.25 7.12
N PRO A 101 -14.44 -2.71 7.36
CA PRO A 101 -14.76 -2.03 8.61
C PRO A 101 -14.70 -2.99 9.79
N LYS A 102 -14.11 -2.55 10.90
CA LYS A 102 -14.04 -3.32 12.14
C LYS A 102 -15.32 -3.17 12.97
N THR A 103 -15.68 -4.21 13.69
CA THR A 103 -16.82 -4.20 14.62
C THR A 103 -16.51 -3.36 15.86
N LYS A 104 -15.25 -3.37 16.32
CA LYS A 104 -14.73 -2.58 17.43
C LYS A 104 -13.41 -1.90 17.03
N PRO A 105 -13.08 -0.71 17.58
CA PRO A 105 -11.78 -0.11 17.32
C PRO A 105 -10.67 -1.04 17.82
N SER A 106 -9.67 -1.30 16.97
CA SER A 106 -8.51 -2.08 17.40
C SER A 106 -7.56 -1.19 18.19
N ASN A 107 -7.17 -1.62 19.39
CA ASN A 107 -6.17 -0.94 20.22
C ASN A 107 -4.72 -1.21 19.75
N ASP A 108 -4.55 -1.50 18.47
CA ASP A 108 -3.24 -1.77 17.86
C ASP A 108 -2.54 -0.40 17.68
N HIS A 109 -2.01 0.13 18.78
CA HIS A 109 -1.14 1.30 18.80
C HIS A 109 0.18 0.97 18.10
N THR A 110 0.13 0.71 16.79
CA THR A 110 1.31 0.93 15.95
C THR A 110 1.40 2.44 15.76
N SER A 111 1.95 3.11 16.77
CA SER A 111 2.38 4.50 16.70
C SER A 111 3.51 4.64 15.66
N ASN A 112 3.19 4.52 14.39
CA ASN A 112 3.87 5.24 13.32
C ASN A 112 2.95 6.38 12.89
N ARG A 113 2.57 7.17 13.90
CA ARG A 113 1.98 8.48 13.73
C ARG A 113 3.13 9.40 13.32
N PHE A 114 3.38 9.53 12.02
CA PHE A 114 3.89 10.79 11.50
C PHE A 114 2.73 11.49 10.79
N PRO A 115 1.93 12.31 11.51
CA PRO A 115 1.02 13.25 10.89
C PRO A 115 1.75 14.58 10.82
N PHE A 116 2.49 14.89 9.76
CA PHE A 116 2.86 16.28 9.50
C PHE A 116 2.86 16.48 7.98
N ALA A 117 1.71 16.90 7.47
CA ALA A 117 1.41 18.30 7.17
C ALA A 117 2.01 18.70 5.82
N ASN A 118 1.10 18.90 4.88
CA ASN A 118 1.23 19.72 3.70
C ASN A 118 1.59 21.17 4.08
N THR A 119 2.85 21.46 4.41
CA THR A 119 3.36 22.85 4.45
C THR A 119 4.85 22.90 4.15
N SER A 120 5.19 23.90 3.35
CA SER A 120 6.51 24.23 2.78
C SER A 120 7.69 24.13 3.74
N LEU A 121 8.79 23.59 3.21
CA LEU A 121 10.19 23.97 3.48
C LEU A 121 10.43 24.91 4.68
N LEU A 122 10.62 24.37 5.88
CA LEU A 122 11.44 25.01 6.90
C LEU A 122 12.19 23.93 7.69
N LEU A 123 13.35 23.59 7.15
CA LEU A 123 14.37 22.77 7.79
C LEU A 123 14.88 23.49 9.05
N ARG A 124 14.35 23.14 10.22
CA ARG A 124 14.99 23.46 11.50
C ARG A 124 16.02 22.37 11.78
N ILE A 125 17.23 22.57 11.30
CA ILE A 125 18.40 21.79 11.73
C ILE A 125 18.63 22.13 13.21
N ALA A 126 18.60 21.13 14.08
CA ALA A 126 19.03 21.26 15.46
C ALA A 126 20.51 20.83 15.55
N PRO A 127 21.48 21.75 15.82
CA PRO A 127 22.85 21.35 16.08
C PRO A 127 23.04 21.11 17.58
N ALA A 128 23.10 19.85 17.96
CA ALA A 128 23.52 19.37 19.28
C ALA A 128 24.15 18.00 19.00
N LEU A 129 25.46 17.80 19.02
CA LEU A 129 26.33 17.86 20.18
C LEU A 129 27.80 17.67 19.74
N VAL A 130 28.75 18.03 20.62
CA VAL A 130 30.01 17.28 20.91
C VAL A 130 31.21 17.55 19.99
N VAL A 131 32.44 17.88 20.42
CA VAL A 131 33.16 17.96 21.72
C VAL A 131 34.51 18.61 21.35
N MET A 132 34.96 19.76 21.88
CA MET A 132 35.64 20.02 23.16
C MET A 132 36.57 18.91 23.69
N VAL A 133 37.66 18.61 22.97
CA VAL A 133 38.93 17.99 23.46
C VAL A 133 40.01 18.40 22.43
N ALA A 134 41.22 18.90 22.69
CA ALA A 134 42.06 18.91 23.87
C ALA A 134 42.89 20.20 23.92
N VAL A 135 42.94 20.80 25.11
CA VAL A 135 44.15 21.29 25.80
C VAL A 135 45.26 21.85 24.89
N GLY A 136 45.18 23.14 24.56
CA GLY A 136 46.30 23.82 23.90
C GLY A 136 45.94 25.16 23.27
N GLY A 137 45.50 26.14 24.06
CA GLY A 137 45.28 27.50 23.53
C GLY A 137 44.39 28.44 24.34
N TYR A 138 44.23 28.24 25.65
CA TYR A 138 43.32 29.04 26.50
C TYR A 138 43.74 30.51 26.72
N GLY A 139 44.86 30.96 26.16
CA GLY A 139 45.34 32.34 26.26
C GLY A 139 45.26 33.12 24.96
N ILE A 140 44.58 32.55 23.94
CA ILE A 140 44.58 32.99 22.54
C ILE A 140 43.12 33.28 21.99
N PHE A 141 42.09 33.11 22.84
CA PHE A 141 40.68 33.38 22.56
C PHE A 141 39.92 34.38 23.50
N LYS A 142 40.52 35.44 24.06
CA LYS A 142 39.88 36.21 25.18
C LYS A 142 39.60 37.70 24.89
N TYR A 143 38.44 38.11 24.45
CA TYR A 143 37.25 37.71 25.18
C TYR A 143 36.29 36.80 24.40
N PHE A 144 36.55 36.62 23.10
CA PHE A 144 36.43 35.32 22.40
C PHE A 144 37.54 35.16 21.31
N THR A 145 38.55 36.06 21.22
CA THR A 145 39.70 36.07 20.27
C THR A 145 40.88 37.01 20.70
N SER A 146 40.81 37.75 21.83
CA SER A 146 41.71 38.91 22.12
C SER A 146 42.52 38.89 23.43
N HIS A 147 42.81 37.67 23.83
CA HIS A 147 44.06 37.27 24.46
C HIS A 147 44.20 36.04 23.60
N VAL A 148 44.66 36.15 22.35
CA VAL A 148 46.10 36.18 22.00
C VAL A 148 46.65 37.54 22.28
N ILE A 149 47.49 37.63 23.30
CA ILE A 149 48.21 38.86 23.64
C ILE A 149 49.56 38.79 22.92
N GLY A 150 49.94 39.87 22.25
CA GLY A 150 51.35 40.15 21.98
C GLY A 150 51.89 39.62 20.65
N SER A 151 52.31 40.61 19.87
CA SER A 151 53.18 40.58 18.69
C SER A 151 52.56 40.16 17.35
#